data_AF-A0A6N9VEM7-F1
#
_entry.id   AF-A0A6N9VEM7-F1
#
_cell.length_a   1.000
_cell.length_b   1.000
_cell.length_c   1.000
_cell.angle_alpha   90.00
_cell.angle_beta   90.00
_cell.angle_gamma   90.00
#
_symmetry.space_group_name_H-M   'P 1'
#
loop_
_entity.id
_entity.type
_entity.pdbx_description
1 polymer ?
#
loop_
_entity_poly.entity_id
_entity_poly.type
_entity_poly.pdbx_seq_one_letter_code
_entity_poly.pdbx_strand_id
1 'polypeptide(L)' 'RQFGASFIDVDVTDQFFDVFAPAAVHADAVYQDQFPVGSTLTRPLMARTAVRVAREHGCEVIGHTATYMQNSS' A
#
# COMPACT_ATOMS: atom_id res chain seq x y z
N ARG A 1 -13.74 -20.61 8.00
CA ARG A 1 -14.01 -19.17 7.70
C ARG A 1 -14.77 -18.58 8.87
N GLN A 2 -14.08 -17.99 9.85
CA GLN A 2 -14.71 -17.46 11.08
C GLN A 2 -15.62 -16.26 10.83
N PHE A 3 -15.41 -15.53 9.72
CA PHE A 3 -16.10 -14.26 9.42
C PHE A 3 -16.88 -14.27 8.09
N GLY A 4 -17.13 -15.45 7.50
CA GLY A 4 -17.85 -15.54 6.21
C GLY A 4 -17.11 -15.02 4.97
N ALA A 5 -15.93 -14.43 5.12
CA ALA A 5 -15.12 -13.90 4.00
C ALA A 5 -14.09 -14.92 3.46
N SER A 6 -13.73 -14.77 2.17
CA SER A 6 -12.52 -15.35 1.59
C SER A 6 -11.29 -14.51 1.96
N PHE A 7 -10.18 -15.18 2.24
CA PHE A 7 -8.90 -14.54 2.51
C PHE A 7 -7.93 -14.87 1.37
N ILE A 8 -7.18 -13.86 0.93
CA ILE A 8 -6.16 -13.97 -0.12
C ILE A 8 -4.93 -13.27 0.43
N ASP A 9 -3.83 -14.01 0.49
CA ASP A 9 -2.53 -13.45 0.82
C ASP A 9 -1.79 -13.08 -0.47
N VAL A 10 -1.17 -11.91 -0.50
CA VAL A 10 -0.48 -11.39 -1.68
C VAL A 10 0.84 -10.79 -1.24
N ASP A 11 1.92 -11.52 -1.50
CA ASP A 11 3.27 -11.01 -1.31
C ASP A 11 3.62 -10.04 -2.45
N VAL A 12 3.98 -8.81 -2.07
CA VAL A 12 4.45 -7.75 -2.97
C VAL A 12 5.76 -7.14 -2.49
N THR A 13 6.53 -7.90 -1.72
CA THR A 13 7.81 -7.49 -1.15
C THR A 13 8.80 -7.10 -2.24
N ASP A 14 8.96 -7.92 -3.28
CA ASP A 14 9.86 -7.62 -4.40
C ASP A 14 9.44 -6.34 -5.11
N GLN A 15 8.14 -6.15 -5.36
CA GLN A 15 7.64 -4.93 -6.00
C GLN A 15 7.92 -3.67 -5.17
N PHE A 16 7.92 -3.78 -3.85
CA PHE A 16 8.32 -2.68 -2.98
C PHE A 16 9.81 -2.34 -3.17
N PHE A 17 10.69 -3.34 -3.13
CA PHE A 17 12.13 -3.15 -3.23
C PHE A 17 12.62 -2.82 -4.65
N ASP A 18 11.90 -3.24 -5.69
CA ASP A 18 12.27 -2.97 -7.08
C ASP A 18 11.81 -1.60 -7.58
N VAL A 19 10.67 -1.10 -7.06
CA VAL A 19 10.01 0.08 -7.62
C VAL A 19 9.87 1.22 -6.62
N PHE A 20 9.46 0.96 -5.39
CA PHE A 20 9.08 2.02 -4.45
C PHE A 20 10.24 2.50 -3.60
N ALA A 21 10.99 1.57 -2.99
CA ALA A 21 12.14 1.91 -2.16
C ALA A 21 13.24 2.65 -2.96
N PRO A 22 13.64 2.20 -4.17
CA PRO A 22 14.66 2.89 -4.95
C PRO A 22 14.22 4.29 -5.37
N ALA A 23 12.95 4.47 -5.73
CA ALA A 23 12.41 5.78 -6.09
C ALA A 23 12.52 6.78 -4.93
N ALA A 24 12.25 6.34 -3.70
CA ALA A 24 12.38 7.19 -2.52
C ALA A 24 13.84 7.50 -2.17
N VAL A 25 14.74 6.52 -2.30
CA VAL A 25 16.18 6.73 -2.10
C VAL A 25 16.73 7.72 -3.13
N HIS A 26 16.39 7.56 -4.42
CA HIS A 26 16.82 8.47 -5.47
C HIS A 26 16.30 9.90 -5.32
N ALA A 27 15.13 10.06 -4.70
CA ALA A 27 14.53 11.36 -4.44
C ALA A 27 15.01 12.00 -3.12
N ASP A 28 15.89 11.33 -2.36
CA ASP A 28 16.26 11.71 -0.99
C ASP A 28 15.02 11.99 -0.13
N ALA A 29 14.03 11.09 -0.22
CA ALA A 29 12.68 11.34 0.29
C ALA A 29 12.62 11.22 1.82
N VAL A 30 12.89 12.34 2.49
CA VAL A 30 12.84 12.48 3.95
C VAL A 30 11.81 13.55 4.33
N TYR A 31 10.87 13.19 5.18
CA TYR A 31 9.89 14.12 5.72
C TYR A 31 10.47 14.89 6.90
N GLN A 32 10.38 16.23 6.84
CA GLN A 32 10.93 17.16 7.83
C GLN A 32 12.41 16.92 8.16
N ASP A 33 13.18 16.45 7.18
CA ASP A 33 14.60 16.08 7.30
C ASP A 33 14.90 15.06 8.42
N GLN A 34 13.88 14.34 8.90
CA GLN A 34 13.97 13.44 10.06
C GLN A 34 13.37 12.06 9.81
N PHE A 35 12.32 11.96 9.00
CA PHE A 35 11.54 10.73 8.87
C PHE A 35 11.55 10.19 7.44
N PRO A 36 12.21 9.05 7.18
CA PRO A 36 12.10 8.37 5.89
C PRO A 36 10.63 8.06 5.59
N VAL A 37 10.16 8.35 4.37
CA VAL A 37 8.74 8.23 4.01
C VAL A 37 8.25 6.80 3.77
N GLY A 38 8.95 5.79 4.30
CA GLY A 38 8.73 4.36 4.03
C GLY A 38 7.28 3.91 4.19
N SER A 39 6.64 4.27 5.31
CA SER A 39 5.23 3.94 5.60
C SER A 39 4.24 4.58 4.63
N THR A 40 4.58 5.71 4.03
CA THR A 40 3.73 6.38 3.03
C THR A 40 3.85 5.71 1.67
N LEU A 41 5.02 5.14 1.34
CA LEU A 41 5.26 4.45 0.07
C LEU A 41 4.48 3.14 -0.08
N THR A 42 4.19 2.45 1.03
CA THR A 42 3.43 1.20 0.99
C THR A 42 1.97 1.41 0.58
N ARG A 43 1.38 2.58 0.85
CA ARG A 43 -0.03 2.86 0.52
C ARG A 43 -0.35 2.82 -0.98
N PRO A 44 0.38 3.50 -1.87
CA PRO A 44 0.17 3.37 -3.30
C PRO A 44 0.44 1.94 -3.81
N LEU A 45 1.36 1.19 -3.20
CA LEU A 45 1.56 -0.24 -3.51
C LEU A 45 0.32 -1.06 -3.13
N MET A 46 -0.17 -0.93 -1.90
CA MET A 46 -1.39 -1.61 -1.42
C MET A 46 -2.61 -1.27 -2.28
N ALA A 47 -2.79 0.01 -2.66
CA ALA A 47 -3.89 0.43 -3.51
C ALA A 47 -3.82 -0.21 -4.91
N ARG A 48 -2.63 -0.26 -5.53
CA ARG A 48 -2.42 -0.93 -6.82
C ARG A 48 -2.72 -2.42 -6.72
N THR A 49 -2.24 -3.07 -5.67
CA THR A 49 -2.48 -4.50 -5.41
C THR A 49 -3.97 -4.78 -5.18
N ALA A 50 -4.66 -3.97 -4.37
CA ALA A 50 -6.08 -4.12 -4.11
C ALA A 50 -6.92 -3.99 -5.39
N VAL A 51 -6.61 -3.02 -6.26
CA VAL A 51 -7.29 -2.86 -7.57
C VAL A 51 -7.06 -4.07 -8.47
N ARG A 52 -5.82 -4.58 -8.52
CA ARG A 52 -5.48 -5.76 -9.31
C ARG A 52 -6.26 -6.99 -8.84
N VAL A 53 -6.19 -7.31 -7.54
CA VAL A 53 -6.88 -8.45 -6.94
C VAL A 53 -8.39 -8.33 -7.09
N ALA A 54 -8.96 -7.14 -6.85
CA ALA A 54 -10.40 -6.91 -7.03
C ALA A 54 -10.84 -7.26 -8.46
N ARG A 55 -10.09 -6.84 -9.49
CA ARG A 55 -10.38 -7.17 -10.89
C ARG A 55 -10.25 -8.66 -11.19
N GLU A 56 -9.19 -9.30 -10.69
CA GLU A 56 -8.96 -10.75 -10.84
C GLU A 56 -10.12 -11.57 -10.24
N HIS A 57 -10.79 -11.06 -9.21
CA HIS A 57 -11.89 -11.71 -8.51
C HIS A 57 -13.29 -11.17 -8.87
N GLY A 58 -13.40 -10.27 -9.85
CA GLY A 58 -14.69 -9.70 -10.27
C GLY A 58 -15.35 -8.80 -9.22
N CYS A 59 -14.59 -8.23 -8.29
CA CYS A 59 -15.08 -7.29 -7.30
C CYS A 59 -15.21 -5.88 -7.90
N GLU A 60 -16.34 -5.22 -7.66
CA GLU A 60 -16.63 -3.87 -8.15
C GLU A 60 -16.29 -2.77 -7.14
N VAL A 61 -16.17 -3.14 -5.86
CA VAL A 61 -15.98 -2.21 -4.73
C VAL A 61 -14.75 -2.60 -3.92
N ILE A 62 -13.97 -1.59 -3.53
CA ILE A 62 -12.84 -1.72 -2.61
C ILE A 62 -13.14 -0.86 -1.39
N GLY A 63 -13.06 -1.47 -0.20
CA GLY A 63 -13.18 -0.76 1.07
C GLY A 63 -11.84 -0.68 1.81
N HIS A 64 -11.60 0.43 2.50
CA HIS A 64 -10.50 0.57 3.45
C HIS A 64 -11.02 1.18 4.76
N THR A 65 -10.28 1.02 5.84
CA THR A 65 -10.60 1.63 7.15
C THR A 65 -9.82 2.91 7.43
N ALA A 66 -9.10 3.43 6.42
CA ALA A 66 -8.33 4.65 6.58
C ALA A 66 -9.21 5.87 6.89
N THR A 67 -8.69 6.79 7.72
CA THR A 67 -9.36 8.03 8.13
C THR A 67 -8.55 9.26 7.72
N TYR A 68 -9.18 10.44 7.71
CA TYR A 68 -8.54 11.70 7.34
C TYR A 68 -7.41 12.14 8.30
N MET A 69 -7.28 11.52 9.47
CA MET A 69 -6.28 11.86 10.48
C MET A 69 -4.98 11.07 10.34
N GLN A 70 -4.93 9.99 9.56
CA GLN A 70 -3.79 9.07 9.55
C GLN A 70 -2.49 9.61 8.90
N ASN A 71 -2.54 10.81 8.32
CA ASN A 71 -1.41 11.50 7.67
C ASN A 71 -1.33 12.98 7.99
N SER A 72 -2.27 13.46 8.79
CA SER A 72 -2.38 14.86 9.16
C SER A 72 -1.68 14.98 10.51
N SER A 73 -0.65 15.81 10.58
CA SER A 73 -0.09 16.27 11.86
C SER A 73 -1.13 17.05 12.65
#